data_AF-A0A6P0XYL7-F1
#
_entry.id   AF-A0A6P0XYL7-F1
#
_cell.length_a   1.000
_cell.length_b   1.000
_cell.length_c   1.000
_cell.angle_alpha   90.00
_cell.angle_beta   90.00
_cell.angle_gamma   90.00
#
_symmetry.space_group_name_H-M   'P 1'
#
loop_
_entity.id
_entity.type
_entity.pdbx_description
1 polymer ?
#
loop_
_entity_poly.entity_id
_entity_poly.type
_entity_poly.pdbx_seq_one_letter_code
_entity_poly.pdbx_strand_id
1 'polypeptide(L)'
;MKAIMVVGTTSNAGKSLIAAAICRILSRRGWRVAPFKGQNMSLNSYVTSTGGEIGYAQAVQAWAAGVTPCVEMNPILLKPQGNMTSQVILKGRVLDTVGAIDYYQQYFNIGWQTIKECLELLSEEFDIIVCEGAGSPAEINLKHRDLTNMRVAKYLNATTILVV
;
A
#
# COMPACT_ATOMS: atom_id res chain seq x y z
N MET A 1 12.81 -6.20 -10.52
CA MET A 1 12.75 -5.90 -9.07
C MET A 1 12.17 -7.10 -8.33
N LYS A 2 12.69 -7.45 -7.14
CA LYS A 2 12.14 -8.53 -6.31
C LYS A 2 10.95 -8.01 -5.50
N ALA A 3 9.97 -8.86 -5.22
CA ALA A 3 8.83 -8.47 -4.40
C ALA A 3 8.42 -9.58 -3.42
N ILE A 4 8.10 -9.17 -2.19
CA ILE A 4 7.46 -10.01 -1.18
C ILE A 4 6.09 -9.41 -0.90
N MET A 5 5.05 -10.23 -0.93
CA MET A 5 3.69 -9.83 -0.61
C MET A 5 3.25 -10.43 0.73
N VAL A 6 2.81 -9.60 1.66
CA VAL A 6 2.31 -10.01 2.98
C VAL A 6 0.79 -9.86 3.00
N VAL A 7 0.08 -10.98 2.91
CA VAL A 7 -1.40 -11.04 3.04
C VAL A 7 -1.78 -11.68 4.37
N GLY A 8 -3.05 -11.60 4.76
CA GLY A 8 -3.51 -12.11 6.04
C GLY A 8 -4.91 -12.73 5.93
N THR A 9 -5.25 -13.62 6.84
CA THR A 9 -6.58 -14.27 6.87
C THR A 9 -7.70 -13.30 7.25
N THR A 10 -7.39 -12.28 8.05
CA THR A 10 -8.31 -11.23 8.46
C THR A 10 -7.65 -9.86 8.50
N SER A 11 -8.45 -8.81 8.64
CA SER A 11 -7.98 -7.55 9.21
C SER A 11 -7.36 -7.81 10.59
N ASN A 12 -6.28 -7.09 10.92
CA ASN A 12 -5.54 -7.22 12.19
C ASN A 12 -4.78 -8.54 12.44
N ALA A 13 -4.62 -9.42 11.44
CA ALA A 13 -3.76 -10.61 11.54
C ALA A 13 -2.25 -10.31 11.74
N GLY A 14 -1.84 -9.06 11.97
CA GLY A 14 -0.43 -8.69 12.16
C GLY A 14 0.36 -8.40 10.87
N LYS A 15 -0.30 -8.32 9.70
CA LYS A 15 0.34 -8.03 8.39
C LYS A 15 1.33 -6.85 8.44
N SER A 16 0.90 -5.70 8.98
CA SER A 16 1.71 -4.49 8.97
C SER A 16 2.98 -4.64 9.83
N LEU A 17 2.91 -5.38 10.94
CA LEU A 17 4.06 -5.70 11.79
C LEU A 17 5.03 -6.64 11.07
N ILE A 18 4.51 -7.69 10.42
CA ILE A 18 5.33 -8.63 9.64
C ILE A 18 6.01 -7.91 8.47
N ALA A 19 5.28 -7.06 7.73
CA ALA A 19 5.86 -6.24 6.67
C ALA A 19 7.00 -5.35 7.20
N ALA A 20 6.81 -4.66 8.33
CA ALA A 20 7.86 -3.85 8.96
C ALA A 20 9.07 -4.69 9.39
N ALA A 21 8.84 -5.87 9.96
CA ALA A 21 9.91 -6.78 10.35
C ALA A 21 10.74 -7.26 9.15
N ILE A 22 10.07 -7.64 8.05
CA ILE A 22 10.72 -8.04 6.79
C ILE A 22 11.54 -6.88 6.23
N CYS A 23 10.96 -5.67 6.18
CA CYS A 23 11.68 -4.45 5.78
C CYS A 23 12.98 -4.28 6.58
N ARG A 24 12.90 -4.41 7.91
CA ARG A 24 14.07 -4.27 8.79
C ARG A 24 15.11 -5.35 8.58
N ILE A 25 14.70 -6.60 8.44
CA ILE A 25 15.60 -7.74 8.24
C ILE A 25 16.37 -7.59 6.93
N LEU A 26 15.68 -7.25 5.84
CA LEU A 26 16.30 -7.10 4.53
C LEU A 26 17.23 -5.88 4.47
N SER A 27 16.81 -4.75 5.03
CA SER A 27 17.64 -3.54 5.13
C SER A 27 18.93 -3.79 5.90
N ARG A 28 18.86 -4.50 7.05
CA ARG A 28 20.05 -4.91 7.83
C ARG A 28 20.98 -5.87 7.08
N ARG A 29 20.50 -6.53 6.03
CA ARG A 29 21.29 -7.38 5.14
C ARG A 29 21.85 -6.61 3.93
N GLY A 30 21.71 -5.29 3.90
CA GLY A 30 22.27 -4.42 2.87
C GLY A 30 21.39 -4.25 1.62
N TRP A 31 20.15 -4.73 1.63
CA TRP A 31 19.22 -4.51 0.50
C TRP A 31 18.59 -3.12 0.58
N ARG A 32 18.47 -2.42 -0.56
CA ARG A 32 17.62 -1.23 -0.66
C ARG A 32 16.17 -1.68 -0.73
N VAL A 33 15.40 -1.40 0.33
CA VAL A 33 14.04 -1.93 0.50
C VAL A 33 13.04 -0.78 0.51
N ALA A 34 11.99 -0.89 -0.30
CA ALA A 34 10.82 -0.03 -0.20
C ALA A 34 9.61 -0.80 0.34
N PRO A 35 8.90 -0.29 1.36
CA PRO A 35 7.58 -0.79 1.68
C PRO A 35 6.56 -0.31 0.64
N PHE A 36 5.48 -1.07 0.45
CA PHE A 36 4.42 -0.66 -0.48
C PHE A 36 3.05 -1.12 -0.02
N LYS A 37 2.05 -0.25 -0.17
CA LYS A 37 0.64 -0.61 -0.04
C LYS A 37 -0.18 0.19 -1.05
N GLY A 38 -0.69 -0.49 -2.07
CA GLY A 38 -1.36 0.16 -3.20
C GLY A 38 -2.52 1.06 -2.78
N GLN A 39 -3.42 0.54 -1.95
CA GLN A 39 -4.48 1.32 -1.31
C GLN A 39 -4.48 1.08 0.20
N ASN A 40 -4.50 2.15 0.97
CA ASN A 40 -4.75 2.11 2.40
C ASN A 40 -6.05 2.85 2.74
N MET A 41 -6.71 2.43 3.81
CA MET A 41 -7.88 3.11 4.36
C MET A 41 -7.62 3.35 5.85
N SER A 42 -7.32 4.60 6.22
CA SER A 42 -6.88 4.97 7.56
C SER A 42 -7.09 6.47 7.81
N LEU A 43 -7.54 6.83 9.01
CA LEU A 43 -7.51 8.21 9.50
C LEU A 43 -6.12 8.63 9.98
N ASN A 44 -5.30 7.65 10.40
CA ASN A 44 -3.93 7.89 10.83
C ASN A 44 -3.03 7.97 9.60
N SER A 45 -2.65 9.18 9.23
CA SER A 45 -1.70 9.48 8.16
C SER A 45 -0.39 10.07 8.69
N TYR A 46 0.62 10.05 7.83
CA TYR A 46 1.90 10.73 8.00
C TYR A 46 2.08 11.71 6.83
N VAL A 47 2.58 12.90 7.14
CA VAL A 47 2.93 13.92 6.13
C VAL A 47 4.40 13.72 5.76
N THR A 48 4.67 13.40 4.51
CA THR A 48 6.02 13.22 3.96
C THR A 48 6.79 14.53 3.98
N SER A 49 8.11 14.46 3.78
CA SER A 49 8.97 15.65 3.67
C SER A 49 8.57 16.60 2.53
N THR A 50 7.84 16.09 1.52
CA THR A 50 7.30 16.86 0.40
C THR A 50 5.89 17.38 0.64
N GLY A 51 5.33 17.20 1.84
CA GLY A 51 3.99 17.65 2.22
C GLY A 51 2.85 16.74 1.77
N GLY A 52 3.15 15.57 1.19
CA GLY A 52 2.16 14.60 0.76
C GLY A 52 1.71 13.67 1.89
N GLU A 53 0.49 13.15 1.82
CA GLU A 53 -0.05 12.25 2.84
C GLU A 53 0.02 10.76 2.47
N ILE A 54 0.48 9.94 3.41
CA ILE A 54 0.47 8.47 3.32
C ILE A 54 -0.09 7.83 4.60
N GLY A 55 -0.51 6.57 4.55
CA GLY A 55 -0.88 5.83 5.75
C GLY A 55 0.29 5.72 6.74
N TYR A 56 0.03 5.95 8.04
CA TYR A 56 1.09 5.93 9.06
C TYR A 56 1.82 4.57 9.14
N ALA A 57 1.12 3.46 8.87
CA ALA A 57 1.74 2.13 8.81
C ALA A 57 2.85 2.05 7.75
N GLN A 58 2.68 2.70 6.60
CA GLN A 58 3.72 2.73 5.56
C GLN A 58 4.90 3.60 5.96
N ALA A 59 4.68 4.70 6.70
CA ALA A 59 5.78 5.48 7.27
C ALA A 59 6.61 4.65 8.26
N VAL A 60 5.95 3.88 9.15
CA VAL A 60 6.64 2.96 10.08
C VAL A 60 7.44 1.91 9.33
N GLN A 61 6.88 1.31 8.27
CA GLN A 61 7.59 0.34 7.44
C GLN A 61 8.79 0.96 6.72
N ALA A 62 8.69 2.22 6.28
CA ALA A 62 9.78 2.95 5.64
C ALA A 62 10.92 3.20 6.62
N TRP A 63 10.61 3.63 7.84
CA TRP A 63 11.60 3.76 8.92
C TRP A 63 12.24 2.42 9.27
N ALA A 64 11.46 1.33 9.28
CA ALA A 64 12.00 -0.01 9.49
C ALA A 64 12.99 -0.42 8.38
N ALA A 65 12.71 -0.05 7.12
CA ALA A 65 13.61 -0.21 5.99
C ALA A 65 14.80 0.78 6.00
N GLY A 66 14.79 1.80 6.86
CA GLY A 66 15.84 2.82 6.94
C GLY A 66 15.78 3.87 5.84
N VAL A 67 14.59 4.11 5.27
CA VAL A 67 14.37 5.02 4.15
C VAL A 67 13.37 6.12 4.52
N THR A 68 13.45 7.26 3.85
CA THR A 68 12.51 8.36 4.06
C THR A 68 11.13 7.99 3.49
N PRO A 69 10.03 8.14 4.24
CA PRO A 69 8.70 7.87 3.70
C PRO A 69 8.35 8.79 2.52
N CYS A 70 7.88 8.21 1.42
CA CYS A 70 7.42 8.93 0.23
C CYS A 70 6.04 8.46 -0.24
N VAL A 71 5.39 9.25 -1.11
CA VAL A 71 3.99 9.01 -1.52
C VAL A 71 3.83 7.77 -2.39
N GLU A 72 4.90 7.36 -3.07
CA GLU A 72 4.94 6.17 -3.91
C GLU A 72 4.77 4.88 -3.10
N MET A 73 5.15 4.90 -1.81
CA MET A 73 4.96 3.76 -0.90
C MET A 73 3.49 3.52 -0.53
N ASN A 74 2.63 4.55 -0.67
CA ASN A 74 1.18 4.43 -0.50
C ASN A 74 0.44 5.39 -1.45
N PRO A 75 0.29 5.02 -2.73
CA PRO A 75 -0.20 5.95 -3.76
C PRO A 75 -1.67 6.35 -3.57
N ILE A 76 -2.47 5.50 -2.92
CA ILE A 76 -3.88 5.76 -2.65
C ILE A 76 -4.13 5.64 -1.15
N LEU A 77 -4.62 6.72 -0.55
CA LEU A 77 -5.08 6.74 0.83
C LEU A 77 -6.55 7.18 0.86
N LEU A 78 -7.39 6.37 1.50
CA LEU A 78 -8.78 6.69 1.77
C LEU A 78 -8.92 7.10 3.24
N LYS A 79 -9.50 8.28 3.49
CA LYS A 79 -9.85 8.75 4.84
C LYS A 79 -11.37 8.74 5.00
N PRO A 80 -11.96 7.80 5.75
CA PRO A 80 -13.40 7.74 5.97
C PRO A 80 -13.93 9.00 6.68
N GLN A 81 -15.09 9.52 6.24
CA GLN A 81 -15.68 10.75 6.82
C GLN A 81 -17.10 10.56 7.39
N GLY A 82 -17.59 9.32 7.47
CA GLY A 82 -18.98 9.02 7.83
C GLY A 82 -19.88 8.89 6.59
N ASN A 83 -21.15 8.55 6.75
CA ASN A 83 -22.13 8.43 5.65
C ASN A 83 -21.66 7.59 4.44
N MET A 84 -20.84 6.56 4.68
CA MET A 84 -20.24 5.73 3.62
C MET A 84 -19.41 6.53 2.60
N THR A 85 -18.86 7.69 2.98
CA THR A 85 -17.95 8.49 2.15
C THR A 85 -16.51 8.39 2.64
N SER A 86 -15.59 8.67 1.74
CA SER A 86 -14.17 8.81 2.03
C SER A 86 -13.56 9.93 1.21
N GLN A 87 -12.66 10.67 1.84
CA GLN A 87 -11.75 11.54 1.11
C GLN A 87 -10.71 10.66 0.40
N VAL A 88 -10.55 10.91 -0.90
CA VAL A 88 -9.60 10.23 -1.77
C VAL A 88 -8.33 11.07 -1.83
N ILE A 89 -7.24 10.50 -1.36
CA ILE A 89 -5.90 11.08 -1.48
C ILE A 89 -5.13 10.25 -2.50
N LEU A 90 -4.66 10.91 -3.56
CA LEU A 90 -3.89 10.32 -4.65
C LEU A 90 -2.51 10.96 -4.71
N LYS A 91 -1.45 10.14 -4.65
CA LYS A 91 -0.04 10.60 -4.59
C LYS A 91 0.16 11.71 -3.55
N GLY A 92 -0.44 11.52 -2.38
CA GLY A 92 -0.33 12.42 -1.24
C GLY A 92 -1.15 13.71 -1.30
N ARG A 93 -2.01 13.91 -2.31
CA ARG A 93 -2.87 15.10 -2.42
C ARG A 93 -4.34 14.72 -2.39
N VAL A 94 -5.14 15.52 -1.69
CA VAL A 94 -6.60 15.40 -1.69
C VAL A 94 -7.10 15.64 -3.10
N LEU A 95 -7.85 14.67 -3.64
CA LEU A 95 -8.43 14.74 -4.97
C LEU A 95 -9.94 15.00 -4.90
N ASP A 96 -10.65 14.27 -4.04
CA ASP A 96 -12.11 14.31 -3.98
C ASP A 96 -12.65 13.73 -2.66
N THR A 97 -13.96 13.84 -2.44
CA THR A 97 -14.71 13.10 -1.42
C THR A 97 -15.86 12.36 -2.08
N VAL A 98 -15.84 11.04 -2.03
CA VAL A 98 -16.80 10.20 -2.76
C VAL A 98 -17.42 9.13 -1.89
N GLY A 99 -18.61 8.68 -2.29
CA GLY A 99 -19.24 7.48 -1.73
C GLY A 99 -18.44 6.22 -2.06
N ALA A 100 -18.54 5.20 -1.21
CA ALA A 100 -17.83 3.94 -1.39
C ALA A 100 -18.08 3.26 -2.75
N ILE A 101 -19.29 3.38 -3.31
CA ILE A 101 -19.64 2.80 -4.62
C ILE A 101 -18.97 3.60 -5.75
N ASP A 102 -19.12 4.92 -5.71
CA ASP A 102 -18.57 5.84 -6.72
C ASP A 102 -17.05 5.75 -6.79
N TYR A 103 -16.40 5.57 -5.64
CA TYR A 103 -14.95 5.35 -5.57
C TYR A 103 -14.50 4.23 -6.53
N TYR A 104 -15.11 3.05 -6.42
CA TYR A 104 -14.70 1.91 -7.24
C TYR A 104 -15.10 2.05 -8.71
N GLN A 105 -16.15 2.79 -9.03
CA GLN A 105 -16.55 3.03 -10.42
C GLN A 105 -15.62 4.04 -11.11
N GLN A 106 -15.27 5.12 -10.41
CA GLN A 106 -14.54 6.25 -10.99
C GLN A 106 -13.02 6.10 -10.86
N TYR A 107 -12.54 5.64 -9.70
CA TYR A 107 -11.11 5.68 -9.36
C TYR A 107 -10.40 4.35 -9.51
N PHE A 108 -11.08 3.25 -9.85
CA PHE A 108 -10.41 1.96 -9.98
C PHE A 108 -9.31 1.96 -11.06
N ASN A 109 -9.64 2.43 -12.27
CA ASN A 109 -8.67 2.47 -13.37
C ASN A 109 -7.55 3.50 -13.12
N ILE A 110 -7.91 4.69 -12.62
CA ILE A 110 -6.97 5.74 -12.25
C ILE A 110 -6.02 5.25 -11.15
N GLY A 111 -6.57 4.59 -10.13
CA GLY A 111 -5.83 4.04 -9.01
C GLY A 111 -4.89 2.93 -9.45
N TRP A 112 -5.33 2.01 -10.31
CA TRP A 112 -4.45 0.98 -10.85
C TRP A 112 -3.31 1.54 -11.69
N GLN A 113 -3.59 2.54 -12.53
CA GLN A 113 -2.56 3.23 -13.30
C GLN A 113 -1.54 3.93 -12.38
N THR A 114 -2.02 4.65 -11.37
CA THR A 114 -1.17 5.31 -10.36
C THR A 114 -0.29 4.31 -9.60
N ILE A 115 -0.84 3.15 -9.23
CA ILE A 115 -0.09 2.08 -8.57
C ILE A 115 1.07 1.59 -9.44
N LYS A 116 0.83 1.36 -10.74
CA LYS A 116 1.89 0.93 -11.65
C LYS A 116 2.99 1.98 -11.77
N GLU A 117 2.63 3.25 -11.93
CA GLU A 117 3.59 4.36 -12.00
C GLU A 117 4.46 4.42 -10.72
N CYS A 118 3.86 4.35 -9.54
CA CYS A 118 4.61 4.37 -8.29
C CYS A 118 5.50 3.14 -8.10
N LEU A 119 5.04 1.96 -8.54
CA LEU A 119 5.87 0.74 -8.51
C LEU A 119 7.05 0.82 -9.48
N GLU A 120 6.88 1.44 -10.64
CA GLU A 120 7.95 1.69 -11.61
C GLU A 120 9.00 2.62 -11.02
N LEU A 121 8.59 3.76 -10.46
CA LEU A 121 9.49 4.71 -9.79
C LEU A 121 10.28 4.06 -8.63
N LEU A 122 9.59 3.30 -7.76
CA LEU A 122 10.27 2.58 -6.68
C LEU A 122 11.25 1.52 -7.22
N SER A 123 11.00 0.96 -8.41
CA SER A 123 11.89 -0.05 -9.00
C SER A 123 13.20 0.49 -9.54
N GLU A 124 13.28 1.80 -9.78
CA GLU A 124 14.52 2.48 -10.19
C GLU A 124 15.49 2.64 -9.01
N GLU A 125 14.95 2.81 -7.79
CA GLU A 125 15.74 3.14 -6.60
C GLU A 125 16.00 1.95 -5.67
N PHE A 126 15.11 0.95 -5.65
CA PHE A 126 15.11 -0.15 -4.67
C PHE A 126 15.33 -1.52 -5.29
N ASP A 127 16.00 -2.40 -4.55
CA ASP A 127 16.27 -3.77 -4.99
C ASP A 127 15.07 -4.70 -4.76
N ILE A 128 14.31 -4.42 -3.70
CA ILE A 128 13.18 -5.21 -3.24
C ILE A 128 12.03 -4.35 -2.71
N ILE A 129 10.81 -4.71 -3.09
CA ILE A 129 9.58 -4.17 -2.51
C ILE A 129 8.97 -5.16 -1.54
N VAL A 130 8.55 -4.67 -0.37
CA VAL A 130 7.76 -5.42 0.61
C VAL A 130 6.34 -4.85 0.60
N CYS A 131 5.43 -5.58 -0.03
CA CYS A 131 4.04 -5.20 -0.17
C CYS A 131 3.20 -5.67 1.04
N GLU A 132 2.33 -4.80 1.55
CA GLU A 132 1.32 -5.14 2.55
C GLU A 132 -0.08 -5.23 1.93
N GLY A 133 -0.75 -6.35 2.10
CA GLY A 133 -2.15 -6.55 1.74
C GLY A 133 -3.14 -5.84 2.66
N ALA A 134 -4.41 -5.81 2.24
CA ALA A 134 -5.54 -5.31 3.01
C ALA A 134 -6.58 -6.42 3.21
N GLY A 135 -7.23 -6.45 4.38
CA GLY A 135 -8.25 -7.46 4.68
C GLY A 135 -7.75 -8.89 4.46
N SER A 136 -8.65 -9.72 3.91
CA SER A 136 -8.34 -11.07 3.44
C SER A 136 -8.20 -11.12 1.91
N PRO A 137 -7.16 -11.76 1.35
CA PRO A 137 -7.03 -11.92 -0.10
C PRO A 137 -8.09 -12.85 -0.70
N ALA A 138 -8.84 -13.56 0.15
CA ALA A 138 -9.90 -14.49 -0.24
C ALA A 138 -11.31 -13.84 -0.30
N GLU A 139 -11.41 -12.52 -0.19
CA GLU A 139 -12.67 -11.77 -0.39
C GLU A 139 -13.04 -11.75 -1.89
N ILE A 140 -13.62 -12.85 -2.38
CA ILE A 140 -13.94 -13.08 -3.79
C ILE A 140 -14.81 -11.94 -4.36
N ASN A 141 -15.71 -11.40 -3.54
CA ASN A 141 -16.55 -10.25 -3.87
C ASN A 141 -15.74 -8.98 -4.20
N LEU A 142 -14.53 -8.82 -3.65
CA LEU A 142 -13.67 -7.65 -3.87
C LEU A 142 -12.58 -7.89 -4.93
N LYS A 143 -12.40 -9.13 -5.41
CA LYS A 143 -11.35 -9.51 -6.38
C LYS A 143 -11.30 -8.62 -7.61
N HIS A 144 -12.46 -8.22 -8.16
CA HIS A 144 -12.53 -7.36 -9.33
C HIS A 144 -12.05 -5.92 -9.05
N ARG A 145 -12.16 -5.47 -7.79
CA ARG A 145 -11.80 -4.14 -7.27
C ARG A 145 -10.47 -4.09 -6.52
N ASP A 146 -9.69 -5.17 -6.57
CA ASP A 146 -8.47 -5.32 -5.79
C ASP A 146 -7.34 -4.38 -6.23
N LEU A 147 -6.99 -3.38 -5.42
CA LEU A 147 -5.86 -2.48 -5.65
C LEU A 147 -4.70 -2.71 -4.66
N THR A 148 -4.76 -3.75 -3.83
CA THR A 148 -3.79 -3.91 -2.73
C THR A 148 -3.27 -5.33 -2.54
N ASN A 149 -4.05 -6.34 -2.90
CA ASN A 149 -3.78 -7.75 -2.64
C ASN A 149 -3.18 -8.47 -3.86
N MET A 150 -3.88 -9.48 -4.37
CA MET A 150 -3.36 -10.43 -5.35
C MET A 150 -3.16 -9.81 -6.73
N ARG A 151 -3.86 -8.72 -7.07
CA ARG A 151 -3.59 -7.97 -8.31
C ARG A 151 -2.17 -7.39 -8.30
N VAL A 152 -1.77 -6.76 -7.19
CA VAL A 152 -0.40 -6.22 -7.01
C VAL A 152 0.61 -7.37 -6.98
N ALA A 153 0.32 -8.45 -6.23
CA ALA A 153 1.20 -9.61 -6.14
C ALA A 153 1.48 -10.24 -7.52
N LYS A 154 0.45 -10.39 -8.35
CA LYS A 154 0.58 -10.93 -9.72
C LYS A 154 1.36 -9.99 -10.63
N TYR A 155 1.08 -8.69 -10.57
CA TYR A 155 1.79 -7.69 -11.36
C TYR A 155 3.30 -7.69 -11.07
N LEU A 156 3.68 -7.87 -9.81
CA LEU A 156 5.08 -7.91 -9.37
C LEU A 156 5.71 -9.31 -9.41
N ASN A 157 4.97 -10.36 -9.77
CA ASN A 157 5.38 -11.75 -9.62
C ASN A 157 5.95 -12.05 -8.20
N ALA A 158 5.24 -11.59 -7.17
CA ALA A 158 5.74 -11.54 -5.80
C ALA A 158 5.61 -12.89 -5.07
N THR A 159 6.65 -13.26 -4.33
CA THR A 159 6.55 -14.35 -3.34
C THR A 159 5.58 -13.92 -2.24
N THR A 160 4.53 -14.71 -2.00
CA THR A 160 3.43 -14.32 -1.11
C THR A 160 3.46 -15.11 0.20
N ILE A 161 3.39 -14.39 1.32
CA ILE A 161 3.32 -14.92 2.68
C ILE A 161 1.90 -14.66 3.22
N LEU A 162 1.25 -15.71 3.71
CA LEU A 162 -0.03 -15.61 4.42
C LEU A 162 0.22 -15.57 5.92
N VAL A 163 -0.29 -14.53 6.59
CA VAL A 163 -0.26 -14.38 8.05
C VAL A 163 -1.61 -14.81 8.63
N VAL A 164 -1.58 -15.58 9.70
CA VAL A 164 -2.74 -16.19 10.39
C VAL A 164 -2.90 -15.66 11.79
#